data_AF-A0A7Y5Y7U4-F1
#
_entry.id   AF-A0A7Y5Y7U4-F1
#
_cell.length_a   1.000
_cell.length_b   1.000
_cell.length_c   1.000
_cell.angle_alpha   90.00
_cell.angle_beta   90.00
_cell.angle_gamma   90.00
#
_symmetry.space_group_name_H-M   'P 1'
#
loop_
_entity.id
_entity.type
_entity.pdbx_description
1 polymer ?
#
loop_
_entity_poly.entity_id
_entity_poly.type
_entity_poly.pdbx_seq_one_letter_code
_entity_poly.pdbx_strand_id
1 'polypeptide(L)'
;MAYRPYFKHGIEQIQTLVASSHGDLKTLKAIQFELGFRDRPKARTLKVEVDDLVLRLSTGTVVPQTYPAAPVNQPPRVTVPERADAPPPQVFPDRVIVECANCKTPNFVSTLDGVVQHLSCSACKSAYEAQFKYGVMRTTFQTKSTTESGSANMKWILMGLAVLVIIVLMTK
;
A
#
# COMPACT_ATOMS: atom_id res chain seq x y z
N MET A 1 18.14 7.62 -23.05
CA MET A 1 18.26 6.60 -21.98
C MET A 1 18.68 7.32 -20.71
N ALA A 2 17.97 7.16 -19.60
CA ALA A 2 18.36 7.79 -18.33
C ALA A 2 19.67 7.18 -17.83
N TYR A 3 20.65 8.03 -17.48
CA TYR A 3 21.93 7.58 -16.95
C TYR A 3 21.73 7.00 -15.54
N ARG A 4 22.04 5.71 -15.36
CA ARG A 4 21.90 4.98 -14.10
C ARG A 4 23.26 4.42 -13.65
N PRO A 5 24.07 5.21 -12.92
CA PRO A 5 25.45 4.85 -12.60
C PRO A 5 25.55 3.60 -11.72
N TYR A 6 24.52 3.33 -10.91
CA TYR A 6 24.51 2.22 -9.95
C TYR A 6 23.70 1.01 -10.40
N PHE A 7 23.25 0.96 -11.66
CA PHE A 7 22.47 -0.16 -12.19
C PHE A 7 23.17 -1.51 -12.04
N LYS A 8 24.49 -1.55 -12.28
CA LYS A 8 25.31 -2.78 -12.15
C LYS A 8 25.67 -3.17 -10.71
N HIS A 9 25.40 -2.30 -9.73
CA HIS A 9 25.79 -2.55 -8.35
C HIS A 9 24.78 -3.44 -7.63
N GLY A 10 25.26 -4.39 -6.83
CA GLY A 10 24.43 -5.18 -5.91
C GLY A 10 23.83 -4.32 -4.79
N ILE A 11 22.81 -4.82 -4.08
CA ILE A 11 22.21 -4.06 -2.96
C ILE A 11 23.24 -3.84 -1.85
N GLU A 12 24.09 -4.82 -1.60
CA GLU A 12 25.17 -4.79 -0.62
C GLU A 12 26.21 -3.72 -0.98
N GLN A 13 26.54 -3.59 -2.27
CA GLN A 13 27.46 -2.56 -2.76
C GLN A 13 26.85 -1.16 -2.64
N ILE A 14 25.56 -1.01 -2.94
CA ILE A 14 24.85 0.26 -2.76
C ILE A 14 24.81 0.63 -1.27
N GLN A 15 24.60 -0.33 -0.37
CA GLN A 15 24.61 -0.09 1.07
C GLN A 15 25.97 0.42 1.56
N THR A 16 27.07 -0.19 1.11
CA THR A 16 28.43 0.31 1.39
C THR A 16 28.64 1.71 0.82
N LEU A 17 28.08 1.99 -0.37
CA LEU A 17 28.19 3.30 -1.00
C LEU A 17 27.45 4.37 -0.17
N VAL A 18 26.25 4.07 0.31
CA VAL A 18 25.51 4.94 1.25
C VAL A 18 26.35 5.21 2.51
N ALA A 19 26.93 4.16 3.10
CA ALA A 19 27.80 4.27 4.28
C ALA A 19 29.06 5.15 4.04
N SER A 20 29.56 5.21 2.80
CA SER A 20 30.69 6.07 2.43
C SER A 20 30.28 7.48 2.00
N SER A 21 29.01 7.71 1.68
CA SER A 21 28.50 8.95 1.05
C SER A 21 27.51 9.72 1.92
N HIS A 22 27.51 9.51 3.25
CA HIS A 22 26.61 10.20 4.19
C HIS A 22 26.64 11.73 4.13
N GLY A 23 27.72 12.34 3.63
CA GLY A 23 27.85 13.79 3.45
C GLY A 23 27.68 14.29 2.02
N ASP A 24 27.55 13.39 1.04
CA ASP A 24 27.47 13.76 -0.38
C ASP A 24 26.02 13.65 -0.88
N LEU A 25 25.31 14.77 -0.81
CA LEU A 25 23.92 14.88 -1.25
C LEU A 25 23.72 14.49 -2.73
N LYS A 26 24.71 14.76 -3.59
CA LYS A 26 24.60 14.46 -5.02
C LYS A 26 24.63 12.95 -5.25
N THR A 27 25.54 12.26 -4.58
CA THR A 27 25.66 10.81 -4.64
C THR A 27 24.44 10.13 -4.00
N LEU A 28 23.97 10.61 -2.85
CA LEU A 28 22.76 10.09 -2.20
C LEU A 28 21.50 10.22 -3.05
N LYS A 29 21.31 11.34 -3.77
CA LYS A 29 20.18 11.49 -4.73
C LYS A 29 20.27 10.52 -5.91
N ALA A 30 21.48 10.24 -6.40
CA ALA A 30 21.66 9.25 -7.46
C ALA A 30 21.38 7.82 -6.97
N ILE A 31 21.74 7.51 -5.72
CA ILE A 31 21.39 6.23 -5.06
C ILE A 31 19.88 6.13 -4.84
N GLN A 32 19.24 7.19 -4.32
CA GLN A 32 17.79 7.27 -4.13
C GLN A 32 17.03 6.98 -5.42
N PHE A 33 17.45 7.59 -6.52
CA PHE A 33 16.88 7.37 -7.84
C PHE A 33 17.02 5.91 -8.27
N GLU A 34 18.21 5.32 -8.13
CA GLU A 34 18.46 3.91 -8.46
C GLU A 34 17.60 2.95 -7.62
N LEU A 35 17.49 3.17 -6.31
CA LEU A 35 16.67 2.36 -5.41
C LEU A 35 15.17 2.45 -5.75
N GLY A 36 14.73 3.54 -6.37
CA GLY A 36 13.37 3.68 -6.89
C GLY A 36 13.00 2.66 -7.98
N PHE A 37 13.97 2.08 -8.68
CA PHE A 37 13.74 1.06 -9.71
C PHE A 37 13.91 -0.37 -9.20
N ARG A 38 14.16 -0.57 -7.91
CA ARG A 38 14.45 -1.89 -7.33
C ARG A 38 13.30 -2.38 -6.46
N ASP A 39 12.70 -3.50 -6.86
CA ASP A 39 11.56 -4.10 -6.15
C ASP A 39 11.93 -5.09 -5.03
N ARG A 40 13.21 -5.23 -4.70
CA ARG A 40 13.64 -6.14 -3.62
C ARG A 40 13.30 -5.55 -2.24
N PRO A 41 12.86 -6.36 -1.26
CA PRO A 41 12.54 -5.88 0.09
C PRO A 41 13.66 -5.06 0.74
N LYS A 42 14.90 -5.56 0.67
CA LYS A 42 16.09 -4.86 1.18
C LYS A 42 16.33 -3.49 0.52
N ALA A 43 16.00 -3.36 -0.77
CA ALA A 43 16.16 -2.10 -1.50
C ALA A 43 15.14 -1.05 -1.04
N ARG A 44 13.93 -1.48 -0.68
CA ARG A 44 12.89 -0.61 -0.13
C ARG A 44 13.26 -0.08 1.25
N THR A 45 13.79 -0.94 2.12
CA THR A 45 14.32 -0.52 3.43
C THR A 45 15.45 0.49 3.26
N LEU A 46 16.44 0.18 2.40
CA LEU A 46 17.56 1.07 2.14
C LEU A 46 17.11 2.40 1.51
N LYS A 47 16.05 2.40 0.70
CA LYS A 47 15.49 3.62 0.13
C LYS A 47 14.97 4.57 1.21
N VAL A 48 14.26 4.05 2.20
CA VAL A 48 13.75 4.87 3.32
C VAL A 48 14.90 5.52 4.09
N GLU A 49 15.99 4.78 4.34
CA GLU A 49 17.19 5.31 5.01
C GLU A 49 17.86 6.43 4.18
N VAL A 50 17.97 6.25 2.87
CA VAL A 50 18.54 7.25 1.97
C VAL A 50 17.63 8.47 1.83
N ASP A 51 16.31 8.28 1.77
CA ASP A 51 15.32 9.35 1.71
C ASP A 51 15.45 10.27 2.95
N ASP A 52 15.61 9.68 4.14
CA ASP A 52 15.85 10.41 5.38
C ASP A 52 17.20 11.15 5.38
N LEU A 53 18.28 10.53 4.92
CA LEU A 53 19.60 11.17 4.79
C LEU A 53 19.57 12.37 3.83
N VAL A 54 18.91 12.21 2.67
CA VAL A 54 18.74 13.27 1.67
C VAL A 54 17.91 14.41 2.26
N LEU A 55 16.86 14.11 3.02
CA LEU A 55 16.04 15.11 3.69
C LEU A 55 16.86 15.91 4.70
N ARG A 56 17.58 15.23 5.61
CA ARG A 56 18.43 15.86 6.63
C ARG A 56 19.49 16.79 6.05
N LEU A 57 20.18 16.34 5.00
CA LEU A 57 21.19 17.13 4.30
C LEU A 57 20.58 18.31 3.52
N SER A 58 19.36 18.16 3.00
CA SER A 58 18.67 19.21 2.26
C SER A 58 18.08 20.29 3.17
N THR A 59 17.65 19.94 4.38
CA THR A 59 17.08 20.89 5.36
C THR A 59 18.10 21.44 6.34
N GLY A 60 19.37 21.04 6.25
CA GLY A 60 20.45 21.45 7.16
C GLY A 60 20.17 21.07 8.63
N THR A 61 19.20 20.19 8.88
CA THR A 61 18.77 19.81 10.22
C THR A 61 19.58 18.61 10.67
N VAL A 62 20.74 18.89 11.26
CA VAL A 62 21.54 17.90 11.97
C VAL A 62 20.81 17.55 13.27
N VAL A 63 19.94 16.54 13.23
CA VAL A 63 19.54 15.84 14.46
C VAL A 63 20.66 14.84 14.77
N PRO A 64 21.36 14.95 15.91
CA PRO A 64 22.40 13.99 16.26
C PRO A 64 21.74 12.63 16.52
N GLN A 65 22.11 11.61 15.73
CA GLN A 65 21.93 10.23 16.19
C GLN A 65 22.91 10.01 17.35
N THR A 66 22.41 10.16 18.58
CA THR A 66 23.15 9.75 19.77
C THR A 66 23.01 8.23 19.89
N TYR A 67 23.99 7.50 19.37
CA TYR A 67 24.33 6.18 19.92
C TYR A 67 24.73 6.39 21.39
N PRO A 68 24.34 5.50 22.33
CA PRO A 68 24.68 5.68 23.74
C PRO A 68 26.14 5.31 23.96
N ALA A 69 27.03 6.29 23.89
CA ALA A 69 28.28 6.26 24.62
C ALA A 69 28.01 6.91 25.99
N ALA A 70 28.17 6.13 27.05
CA ALA A 70 27.98 6.55 28.44
C ALA A 70 28.73 7.85 28.78
N PRO A 71 28.17 8.71 29.64
CA PRO A 71 28.98 9.70 30.34
C PRO A 71 28.82 9.60 31.85
N VAL A 72 29.96 9.41 32.50
CA VAL A 72 30.22 9.68 33.92
C VAL A 72 30.42 11.19 34.09
N ASN A 73 29.75 11.76 35.10
CA ASN A 73 30.00 13.04 35.81
C ASN A 73 29.57 14.41 35.21
N GLN A 74 28.37 14.86 35.67
CA GLN A 74 28.00 16.19 36.26
C GLN A 74 28.06 17.50 35.41
N PRO A 75 27.39 18.63 35.81
CA PRO A 75 26.58 18.97 37.01
C PRO A 75 25.14 19.55 36.68
N PRO A 76 24.30 19.98 37.67
CA PRO A 76 22.84 20.00 37.53
C PRO A 76 22.33 21.24 36.80
N ARG A 77 21.50 21.03 35.76
CA ARG A 77 20.82 22.12 35.05
C ARG A 77 19.33 22.13 35.42
N VAL A 78 18.95 23.27 35.99
CA VAL A 78 17.60 23.79 36.28
C VAL A 78 16.48 23.08 35.51
N THR A 79 15.60 22.40 36.23
CA THR A 79 14.33 21.85 35.74
C THR A 79 13.42 22.97 35.23
N VAL A 80 13.40 23.16 33.92
CA VAL A 80 12.26 23.77 33.22
C VAL A 80 11.13 22.73 33.21
N PRO A 81 9.87 23.07 33.51
CA PRO A 81 8.79 22.10 33.44
C PRO A 81 8.67 21.55 32.03
N GLU A 82 8.89 20.25 31.89
CA GLU A 82 8.73 19.47 30.67
C GLU A 82 7.33 19.73 30.11
N ARG A 83 7.27 20.41 28.96
CA ARG A 83 6.02 20.65 28.24
C ARG A 83 5.57 19.28 27.76
N ALA A 84 4.48 18.78 28.37
CA ALA A 84 3.87 17.49 28.12
C ALA A 84 4.09 17.00 26.70
N ASP A 85 4.81 15.89 26.60
CA ASP A 85 5.10 15.16 25.38
C ASP A 85 3.88 15.15 24.46
N ALA A 86 4.08 15.61 23.23
CA ALA A 86 3.15 15.29 22.17
C ALA A 86 3.01 13.76 22.13
N PRO A 87 1.78 13.21 22.09
CA PRO A 87 1.58 11.78 22.11
C PRO A 87 2.40 11.14 20.97
N PRO A 88 3.04 9.97 21.23
CA PRO A 88 3.87 9.31 20.25
C PRO A 88 3.09 9.14 18.93
N PRO A 89 3.73 9.34 17.77
CA PRO A 89 3.05 9.19 16.48
C PRO A 89 2.44 7.79 16.42
N GLN A 90 1.12 7.72 16.25
CA GLN A 90 0.42 6.45 16.15
C GLN A 90 0.90 5.73 14.90
N VAL A 91 1.66 4.66 15.09
CA VAL A 91 2.14 3.80 14.01
C VAL A 91 0.95 2.95 13.56
N PHE A 92 0.28 3.38 12.49
CA PHE A 92 -0.71 2.54 11.83
C PHE A 92 0.00 1.47 11.00
N PRO A 93 -0.49 0.21 10.99
CA PRO A 93 0.09 -0.81 10.14
C PRO A 93 -0.07 -0.43 8.67
N ASP A 94 0.98 -0.61 7.85
CA ASP A 94 0.99 -0.30 6.41
C ASP A 94 -0.12 -1.03 5.63
N ARG A 95 -0.59 -2.17 6.16
CA ARG A 95 -1.59 -3.03 5.57
C ARG A 95 -2.49 -3.63 6.64
N VAL A 96 -3.78 -3.74 6.31
CA VAL A 96 -4.80 -4.40 7.13
C VAL A 96 -5.45 -5.54 6.35
N ILE A 97 -6.01 -6.50 7.07
CA ILE A 97 -6.74 -7.63 6.47
C ILE A 97 -8.23 -7.29 6.44
N VAL A 98 -8.82 -7.39 5.25
CA VAL A 98 -10.26 -7.24 5.01
C VAL A 98 -10.82 -8.55 4.48
N GLU A 99 -11.83 -9.09 5.15
CA GLU A 99 -12.55 -10.26 4.67
C GLU A 99 -13.50 -9.89 3.54
N CYS A 100 -13.49 -10.69 2.46
CA CYS A 100 -14.43 -10.49 1.38
C CYS A 100 -15.87 -10.73 1.85
N ALA A 101 -16.77 -9.78 1.60
CA ALA A 101 -18.19 -9.94 1.95
C ALA A 101 -18.85 -11.15 1.29
N ASN A 102 -18.40 -11.54 0.09
CA ASN A 102 -18.99 -12.61 -0.72
C ASN A 102 -18.47 -14.02 -0.34
N CYS A 103 -17.15 -14.21 -0.30
CA CYS A 103 -16.55 -15.54 -0.12
C CYS A 103 -15.68 -15.69 1.13
N LYS A 104 -15.67 -14.67 2.01
CA LYS A 104 -14.90 -14.64 3.27
C LYS A 104 -13.38 -14.78 3.15
N THR A 105 -12.84 -14.83 1.93
CA THR A 105 -11.40 -14.86 1.70
C THR A 105 -10.75 -13.58 2.23
N PRO A 106 -9.66 -13.66 3.02
CA PRO A 106 -8.92 -12.50 3.48
C PRO A 106 -8.18 -11.81 2.33
N ASN A 107 -8.21 -10.48 2.30
CA ASN A 107 -7.48 -9.65 1.34
C ASN A 107 -6.67 -8.59 2.09
N PHE A 108 -5.45 -8.32 1.62
CA PHE A 108 -4.63 -7.25 2.18
C PHE A 108 -4.97 -5.92 1.53
N VAL A 109 -5.16 -4.89 2.35
CA VAL A 109 -5.48 -3.55 1.89
C VAL A 109 -4.53 -2.55 2.53
N SER A 110 -4.00 -1.61 1.75
CA SER A 110 -3.09 -0.59 2.25
C SER A 110 -3.82 0.50 3.03
N THR A 111 -3.19 1.04 4.06
CA THR A 111 -3.75 2.11 4.91
C THR A 111 -3.38 3.51 4.41
N LEU A 112 -3.45 3.72 3.09
CA LEU A 112 -3.18 5.02 2.47
C LEU A 112 -4.25 6.03 2.89
N ASP A 113 -3.88 6.99 3.74
CA ASP A 113 -4.82 7.96 4.30
C ASP A 113 -5.46 8.83 3.21
N GLY A 114 -6.79 8.88 3.21
CA GLY A 114 -7.57 9.69 2.27
C GLY A 114 -7.65 9.14 0.85
N VAL A 115 -7.01 8.01 0.52
CA VAL A 115 -7.01 7.44 -0.83
C VAL A 115 -8.08 6.35 -0.97
N VAL A 116 -8.91 6.44 -2.01
CA VAL A 116 -9.85 5.37 -2.40
C VAL A 116 -9.12 4.35 -3.26
N GLN A 117 -9.14 3.09 -2.84
CA GLN A 117 -8.54 1.97 -3.53
C GLN A 117 -9.63 1.10 -4.16
N HIS A 118 -9.64 1.00 -5.48
CA HIS A 118 -10.51 0.08 -6.21
C HIS A 118 -9.81 -1.27 -6.36
N LEU A 119 -10.33 -2.28 -5.68
CA LEU A 119 -9.71 -3.60 -5.53
C LEU A 119 -10.68 -4.71 -5.95
N SER A 120 -10.15 -5.93 -6.11
CA SER A 120 -10.95 -7.13 -6.34
C SER A 120 -10.52 -8.24 -5.40
N CYS A 121 -11.49 -9.04 -4.94
CA CYS A 121 -11.21 -10.19 -4.09
C CYS A 121 -10.30 -11.19 -4.82
N SER A 122 -9.24 -11.65 -4.16
CA SER A 122 -8.29 -12.60 -4.73
C SER A 122 -8.94 -13.90 -5.21
N ALA A 123 -9.95 -14.40 -4.47
CA ALA A 123 -10.66 -15.65 -4.77
C ALA A 123 -11.85 -15.45 -5.72
N CYS A 124 -12.91 -14.77 -5.29
CA CYS A 124 -14.17 -14.69 -6.06
C CYS A 124 -14.22 -13.54 -7.08
N LYS A 125 -13.17 -12.71 -7.15
CA LYS A 125 -13.06 -11.55 -8.03
C LYS A 125 -14.15 -10.50 -7.84
N SER A 126 -14.90 -10.53 -6.74
CA SER A 126 -15.84 -9.46 -6.39
C SER A 126 -15.10 -8.15 -6.22
N ALA A 127 -15.54 -7.12 -6.95
CA ALA A 127 -14.99 -5.77 -6.85
C ALA A 127 -15.40 -5.13 -5.53
N TYR A 128 -14.49 -4.35 -4.94
CA TYR A 128 -14.75 -3.57 -3.75
C TYR A 128 -13.88 -2.32 -3.69
N GLU A 129 -14.36 -1.32 -2.98
CA GLU A 129 -13.63 -0.10 -2.68
C GLU A 129 -13.16 -0.12 -1.24
N ALA A 130 -12.02 0.50 -1.00
CA ALA A 130 -11.36 0.53 0.28
C ALA A 130 -10.79 1.93 0.55
N GLN A 131 -11.10 2.51 1.70
CA GLN A 131 -10.59 3.81 2.11
C GLN A 131 -10.18 3.77 3.58
N PHE A 132 -8.94 4.17 3.86
CA PHE A 132 -8.48 4.38 5.23
C PHE A 132 -8.56 5.88 5.54
N LYS A 133 -9.29 6.25 6.59
CA LYS A 133 -9.42 7.65 7.01
C LYS A 133 -9.61 7.73 8.52
N TYR A 134 -8.85 8.61 9.18
CA TYR A 134 -8.95 8.83 10.64
C TYR A 134 -8.82 7.54 11.47
N GLY A 135 -7.92 6.63 11.07
CA GLY A 135 -7.71 5.36 11.78
C GLY A 135 -8.78 4.28 11.52
N VAL A 136 -9.78 4.54 10.66
CA VAL A 136 -10.85 3.60 10.34
C VAL A 136 -10.74 3.13 8.90
N MET A 137 -10.82 1.82 8.71
CA MET A 137 -10.91 1.18 7.40
C MET A 137 -12.38 1.07 6.96
N ARG A 138 -12.72 1.70 5.84
CA ARG A 138 -14.04 1.61 5.21
C ARG A 138 -13.96 0.78 3.95
N THR A 139 -14.88 -0.17 3.78
CA THR A 139 -14.92 -1.06 2.63
C THR A 139 -16.33 -1.15 2.05
N THR A 140 -16.46 -0.99 0.73
CA THR A 140 -17.74 -1.08 0.03
C THR A 140 -17.65 -2.17 -1.02
N PHE A 141 -18.39 -3.27 -0.84
CA PHE A 141 -18.42 -4.36 -1.82
C PHE A 141 -19.51 -4.09 -2.86
N GLN A 142 -19.15 -4.17 -4.13
CA GLN A 142 -20.11 -4.13 -5.22
C GLN A 142 -20.93 -5.44 -5.16
N THR A 143 -22.19 -5.33 -4.77
CA THR A 143 -23.11 -6.46 -4.89
C THR A 143 -23.36 -6.70 -6.37
N LYS A 144 -22.87 -7.82 -6.91
CA LYS A 144 -23.39 -8.29 -8.20
C LYS A 144 -24.88 -8.50 -8.00
N SER A 145 -25.71 -7.73 -8.70
CA SER A 145 -27.10 -8.09 -8.88
C SER A 145 -27.07 -9.49 -9.47
N THR A 146 -27.49 -10.49 -8.70
CA THR A 146 -27.81 -11.80 -9.24
C THR A 146 -29.01 -11.58 -10.15
N THR A 147 -28.74 -11.16 -11.39
CA THR A 147 -29.72 -11.26 -12.45
C THR A 147 -29.87 -12.76 -12.63
N GLU A 148 -30.95 -13.28 -12.09
CA GLU A 148 -31.46 -14.63 -12.29
C GLU A 148 -31.80 -14.77 -13.79
N SER A 149 -30.77 -14.81 -14.64
CA SER A 149 -30.87 -14.87 -16.10
C SER A 149 -31.19 -16.29 -16.56
N GLY A 150 -32.02 -17.01 -15.81
CA GLY A 150 -32.33 -18.42 -16.04
C GLY A 150 -33.80 -18.73 -16.28
N SER A 151 -34.74 -17.84 -15.89
CA SER A 151 -36.17 -18.17 -15.92
C SER A 151 -36.98 -17.47 -17.01
N ALA A 152 -36.55 -16.27 -17.44
CA ALA A 152 -37.29 -15.49 -18.44
C ALA A 152 -37.23 -16.11 -19.84
N ASN A 153 -36.05 -16.53 -20.30
CA ASN A 153 -35.88 -17.07 -21.65
C ASN A 153 -36.52 -18.45 -21.83
N MET A 154 -36.53 -19.29 -20.78
CA MET A 154 -37.16 -20.62 -20.86
C MET A 154 -38.69 -20.55 -20.93
N LYS A 155 -39.31 -19.55 -20.29
CA LYS A 155 -40.77 -19.31 -20.38
C LYS A 155 -41.21 -18.91 -21.80
N TRP A 156 -40.45 -18.05 -22.48
CA TRP A 156 -40.77 -17.65 -23.86
C TRP A 156 -40.63 -18.81 -24.86
N ILE A 157 -39.63 -19.66 -24.67
CA ILE A 157 -39.44 -20.86 -25.50
C ILE A 157 -40.62 -21.84 -25.30
N LEU A 158 -41.02 -22.10 -24.06
CA LEU A 158 -42.17 -22.97 -23.76
C LEU A 158 -43.49 -22.43 -24.33
N MET A 159 -43.72 -21.11 -24.22
CA MET A 159 -44.91 -20.47 -24.80
C MET A 159 -44.91 -20.56 -26.33
N GLY A 160 -43.78 -20.30 -26.99
CA GLY A 160 -43.68 -20.43 -28.44
C GLY A 160 -43.96 -21.85 -28.93
N LEU A 161 -43.47 -22.85 -28.21
CA LEU A 161 -43.65 -24.26 -28.55
C LEU A 161 -45.11 -24.71 -28.36
N ALA A 162 -45.79 -24.24 -27.29
CA ALA A 162 -47.20 -24.52 -27.05
C ALA A 162 -48.11 -23.95 -28.15
N VAL A 163 -47.86 -22.70 -28.58
CA VAL A 163 -48.62 -22.08 -29.67
C VAL A 163 -48.44 -22.85 -30.99
N LEU A 164 -47.21 -23.31 -31.28
CA LEU A 164 -46.91 -24.04 -32.50
C LEU A 164 -47.64 -25.39 -32.55
N VAL A 165 -47.72 -26.11 -31.42
CA VAL A 165 -48.51 -27.35 -31.31
C VAL A 165 -50.00 -27.10 -31.55
N ILE A 166 -50.56 -26.02 -31.00
CA ILE A 166 -51.98 -25.67 -31.20
C ILE A 166 -52.26 -25.37 -32.67
N ILE A 167 -51.37 -24.63 -33.35
CA ILE A 167 -51.52 -24.33 -34.78
C ILE A 167 -51.52 -25.63 -35.59
N VAL A 168 -50.57 -26.53 -35.35
CA VAL A 168 -50.49 -27.82 -36.06
C VAL A 168 -51.76 -28.65 -35.86
N LEU A 169 -52.30 -28.69 -34.63
CA LEU A 169 -53.56 -29.38 -34.33
C LEU A 169 -54.79 -28.74 -34.98
N MET A 170 -54.79 -27.43 -35.21
CA MET A 170 -55.88 -26.71 -35.88
C MET A 170 -55.82 -26.86 -37.41
N THR A 171 -54.64 -27.11 -37.97
CA THR A 171 -54.42 -27.26 -39.41
C THR A 171 -54.54 -28.70 -39.93
N LYS A 172 -54.83 -29.67 -39.06
CA LYS A 172 -54.98 -31.09 -39.40
C LYS A 172 -56.40 -31.56 -39.11
#